data_AF-A0A0M8UY36-F1
#
_entry.id   AF-A0A0M8UY36-F1
#
_cell.length_a   1.000
_cell.length_b   1.000
_cell.length_c   1.000
_cell.angle_alpha   90.00
_cell.angle_beta   90.00
_cell.angle_gamma   90.00
#
_symmetry.space_group_name_H-M   'P 1'
#
loop_
_entity.id
_entity.type
_entity.pdbx_description
1 polymer ?
#
loop_
_entity_poly.entity_id
_entity_poly.type
_entity_poly.pdbx_seq_one_letter_code
_entity_poly.pdbx_strand_id
1 'polypeptide(L)'
;MNAPMAAETGCQLMKRLAKDLKESITKGEKHADEVKSRIAQLEAQANPDQSQISALKATLEVIRKKIEDERTSLSELEDVITENC
;
A
#
# COMPACT_ATOMS: atom_id res chain seq x y z
N MET A 1 8.24 10.59 -39.89
CA MET A 1 9.31 9.88 -39.15
C MET A 1 8.78 9.65 -37.74
N ASN A 2 8.40 8.42 -37.39
CA ASN A 2 8.00 8.07 -36.02
C ASN A 2 9.28 7.83 -35.23
N ALA A 3 9.56 8.66 -34.23
CA ALA A 3 10.69 8.47 -33.33
C ALA A 3 10.56 7.11 -32.63
N PRO A 4 11.66 6.36 -32.44
CA PRO A 4 11.60 5.15 -31.64
C PRO A 4 11.21 5.55 -30.23
N MET A 5 10.06 5.07 -29.75
CA MET A 5 9.74 5.10 -28.33
C MET A 5 10.92 4.44 -27.63
N ALA A 6 11.70 5.21 -26.87
CA ALA A 6 12.84 4.68 -26.14
C ALA A 6 12.30 3.57 -25.23
N ALA A 7 12.63 2.32 -25.58
CA ALA A 7 12.26 1.17 -24.78
C ALA A 7 12.90 1.37 -23.40
N GLU A 8 12.07 1.31 -22.36
CA GLU A 8 12.58 1.37 -21.00
C GLU A 8 13.63 0.32 -20.76
N THR A 9 14.73 0.72 -20.13
CA THR A 9 15.70 -0.26 -19.65
C THR A 9 15.11 -1.03 -18.47
N GLY A 10 15.61 -2.26 -18.23
CA GLY A 10 15.17 -3.05 -17.07
C GLY A 10 15.28 -2.28 -15.74
N CYS A 11 16.32 -1.45 -15.59
CA CYS A 11 16.51 -0.59 -14.43
C CYS A 11 15.49 0.55 -14.31
N GLN A 12 15.07 1.14 -15.44
CA GLN A 12 14.00 2.15 -15.41
C GLN A 12 12.66 1.53 -15.03
N LEU A 13 12.36 0.33 -15.54
CA LEU A 13 11.17 -0.42 -15.18
C LEU A 13 11.15 -0.76 -13.69
N MET A 14 12.24 -1.32 -13.15
CA MET A 14 12.34 -1.66 -11.72
C MET A 14 12.19 -0.42 -10.83
N LYS A 15 12.85 0.69 -11.17
CA LYS A 15 12.71 1.96 -10.44
C LYS A 15 11.26 2.48 -10.46
N ARG A 16 10.53 2.30 -11.57
CA ARG A 16 9.11 2.64 -11.62
C ARG A 16 8.29 1.73 -10.72
N LEU A 17 8.49 0.41 -10.78
CA LEU A 17 7.77 -0.54 -9.93
C LEU A 17 7.98 -0.26 -8.44
N ALA A 18 9.22 0.08 -8.04
CA ALA A 18 9.51 0.49 -6.67
C ALA A 18 8.76 1.78 -6.28
N LYS A 19 8.64 2.74 -7.20
CA LYS A 19 7.84 3.94 -6.98
C LYS A 19 6.36 3.62 -6.84
N ASP A 20 5.80 2.77 -7.70
CA ASP A 20 4.40 2.34 -7.64
C ASP A 20 4.09 1.63 -6.32
N LEU A 21 4.99 0.76 -5.85
CA LEU A 21 4.88 0.12 -4.53
C LEU A 21 4.88 1.14 -3.40
N LYS A 22 5.78 2.14 -3.41
CA LYS A 22 5.79 3.23 -2.42
C LYS A 22 4.47 4.02 -2.41
N GLU A 23 3.91 4.30 -3.59
CA GLU A 23 2.62 4.98 -3.72
C GLU A 23 1.47 4.11 -3.21
N SER A 24 1.49 2.80 -3.50
CA SER A 24 0.49 1.84 -3.01
C SER A 24 0.52 1.72 -1.48
N ILE A 25 1.71 1.57 -0.89
CA ILE A 25 1.92 1.56 0.56
C ILE A 25 1.34 2.82 1.20
N THR A 26 1.68 4.00 0.65
CA THR A 26 1.19 5.29 1.17
C THR A 26 -0.34 5.37 1.11
N LYS A 27 -0.96 4.87 0.03
CA LYS A 27 -2.43 4.82 -0.10
C LYS A 27 -3.04 3.83 0.90
N GLY A 28 -2.41 2.67 1.09
CA GLY A 28 -2.81 1.68 2.09
C GLY A 28 -2.78 2.26 3.50
N GLU A 29 -1.71 2.98 3.86
CA GLU A 29 -1.57 3.62 5.17
C GLU A 29 -2.66 4.66 5.41
N LYS A 30 -2.96 5.50 4.41
CA LYS A 30 -4.09 6.45 4.49
C LYS A 30 -5.42 5.75 4.71
N HIS A 31 -5.70 4.70 3.93
CA HIS A 31 -6.93 3.93 4.07
C HIS A 31 -7.03 3.29 5.47
N ALA A 32 -5.94 2.74 5.99
CA ALA A 32 -5.89 2.19 7.33
C ALA A 32 -6.22 3.25 8.40
N ASP A 33 -5.73 4.48 8.23
CA ASP A 33 -6.01 5.60 9.13
C ASP A 33 -7.48 6.03 9.07
N GLU A 34 -8.06 6.11 7.87
CA GLU A 34 -9.49 6.39 7.67
C GLU A 34 -10.38 5.32 8.35
N VAL A 35 -10.03 4.05 8.20
CA VAL A 35 -10.75 2.94 8.84
C VAL A 35 -10.63 3.01 10.36
N LYS A 36 -9.44 3.29 10.91
CA LYS A 36 -9.25 3.51 12.35
C LYS A 36 -10.09 4.67 12.88
N SER A 37 -10.11 5.79 12.16
CA SER A 37 -10.91 6.96 12.51
C SER A 37 -12.40 6.60 12.57
N ARG A 38 -12.89 5.84 11.58
CA ARG A 38 -14.28 5.39 11.54
C ARG A 38 -14.63 4.41 12.66
N ILE A 39 -13.71 3.51 13.02
CA ILE A 39 -13.86 2.64 14.20
C ILE A 39 -14.00 3.49 15.46
N ALA A 40 -13.10 4.45 15.68
CA ALA A 40 -13.15 5.33 16.85
C ALA A 40 -14.45 6.14 16.92
N GLN A 41 -14.95 6.64 15.78
CA GLN A 41 -16.23 7.33 15.70
C GLN A 41 -17.41 6.43 16.07
N LEU A 42 -17.39 5.16 15.65
CA LEU A 42 -18.43 4.18 16.00
C LEU A 42 -18.37 3.81 17.47
N GLU A 43 -17.18 3.56 18.02
CA GLU A 43 -16.96 3.23 19.43
C GLU A 43 -17.37 4.38 20.37
N ALA A 44 -17.35 5.63 19.90
CA ALA A 44 -17.79 6.80 20.65
C ALA A 44 -19.32 7.01 20.69
N GLN A 45 -20.10 6.24 19.92
CA GLN A 45 -21.56 6.37 19.92
C GLN A 45 -22.18 5.79 21.18
N ALA A 46 -23.34 6.31 21.58
CA ALA A 46 -24.06 5.85 22.78
C ALA A 46 -24.52 4.38 22.70
N ASN A 47 -24.75 3.87 21.48
CA ASN A 47 -25.03 2.46 21.23
C ASN A 47 -24.20 1.99 20.02
N PRO A 48 -22.94 1.60 20.23
CA PRO A 48 -22.01 1.28 19.15
C PRO A 48 -22.38 -0.04 18.46
N ASP A 49 -22.47 -0.03 17.13
CA ASP A 49 -22.73 -1.24 16.34
C ASP A 49 -21.50 -2.16 16.32
N GLN A 50 -21.52 -3.17 17.19
CA GLN A 50 -20.39 -4.10 17.37
C GLN A 50 -20.08 -4.92 16.13
N SER A 51 -21.08 -5.20 15.30
CA SER A 51 -20.91 -5.95 14.05
C SER A 51 -20.10 -5.12 13.04
N GLN A 52 -20.49 -3.86 12.86
CA GLN A 52 -19.79 -2.92 11.99
C GLN A 52 -18.36 -2.65 12.48
N ILE A 53 -18.16 -2.47 13.78
CA ILE A 53 -16.82 -2.29 14.37
C ILE A 53 -15.95 -3.52 14.10
N SER A 54 -16.49 -4.73 14.28
CA SER A 54 -15.75 -5.97 14.04
C SER A 54 -15.37 -6.13 12.56
N ALA A 55 -16.29 -5.82 11.64
CA ALA A 55 -16.01 -5.85 10.21
C ALA A 55 -14.93 -4.83 9.79
N LEU A 56 -14.95 -3.63 10.37
CA LEU A 56 -13.91 -2.62 10.12
C LEU A 56 -12.57 -3.03 10.71
N LYS A 57 -12.53 -3.65 11.90
CA LYS A 57 -11.30 -4.20 12.50
C LYS A 57 -10.68 -5.29 11.62
N ALA A 58 -11.50 -6.20 11.09
CA ALA A 58 -11.04 -7.21 10.13
C ALA A 58 -10.51 -6.58 8.83
N THR A 59 -11.21 -5.57 8.31
CA THR A 59 -10.75 -4.82 7.12
C THR A 59 -9.41 -4.15 7.36
N LEU A 60 -9.23 -3.52 8.53
CA LEU A 60 -7.98 -2.90 8.93
C LEU A 60 -6.83 -3.91 8.99
N GLU A 61 -7.08 -5.12 9.50
CA GLU A 61 -6.07 -6.19 9.54
C GLU A 61 -5.62 -6.60 8.13
N VAL A 62 -6.57 -6.78 7.21
CA VAL A 62 -6.27 -7.10 5.79
C VAL A 62 -5.42 -6.00 5.15
N ILE A 63 -5.76 -4.73 5.37
CA ILE A 63 -4.98 -3.61 4.83
C ILE A 63 -3.56 -3.61 5.40
N ARG A 64 -3.42 -3.82 6.72
CA ARG A 64 -2.09 -3.85 7.37
C ARG A 64 -1.23 -4.98 6.83
N LYS A 65 -1.81 -6.17 6.63
CA LYS A 65 -1.10 -7.29 6.05
C LYS A 65 -0.63 -6.99 4.62
N LYS A 66 -1.52 -6.43 3.79
CA LYS A 66 -1.16 -6.03 2.43
C LYS A 66 0.01 -5.02 2.41
N ILE A 67 -0.01 -4.03 3.30
CA ILE A 67 1.09 -3.05 3.42
C ILE A 67 2.41 -3.74 3.79
N GLU A 68 2.37 -4.74 4.68
CA GLU A 68 3.55 -5.49 5.09
C GLU A 68 4.13 -6.34 3.93
N ASP A 69 3.26 -7.02 3.17
CA ASP A 69 3.64 -7.72 1.95
C ASP A 69 4.27 -6.75 0.92
N GLU A 70 3.62 -5.60 0.67
CA GLU A 70 4.12 -4.59 -0.27
C GLU A 70 5.47 -3.99 0.18
N ARG A 71 5.67 -3.78 1.48
CA ARG A 71 6.95 -3.31 2.04
C ARG A 71 8.06 -4.34 1.87
N THR A 72 7.73 -5.62 2.03
CA THR A 72 8.68 -6.73 1.82
C THR A 72 9.10 -6.76 0.34
N SER A 73 8.13 -6.78 -0.58
CA SER A 73 8.41 -6.76 -2.02
C SER A 73 9.17 -5.50 -2.46
N LEU A 74 8.88 -4.35 -1.85
CA LEU A 74 9.63 -3.12 -2.11
C LEU A 74 11.10 -3.25 -1.69
N SER A 75 11.36 -3.78 -0.48
CA SER A 75 12.73 -3.99 -0.01
C SER A 75 13.50 -4.89 -0.95
N GLU A 76 12.93 -6.06 -1.30
CA GLU A 76 13.55 -7.00 -2.24
C GLU A 76 13.85 -6.35 -3.59
N LEU A 77 12.93 -5.54 -4.10
CA LEU A 77 13.11 -4.83 -5.36
C LEU A 77 14.19 -3.75 -5.26
N GLU A 78 14.28 -3.02 -4.15
CA GLU A 78 15.31 -1.99 -3.92
C GLU A 78 16.71 -2.60 -3.77
N ASP A 79 16.83 -3.77 -3.14
CA ASP A 79 18.07 -4.55 -3.09
C ASP A 79 18.51 -4.93 -4.51
N VAL A 80 17.62 -5.54 -5.31
CA VAL A 80 17.92 -5.91 -6.70
C VAL A 80 18.34 -4.71 -7.55
N ILE A 81 17.65 -3.57 -7.41
CA ILE A 81 18.04 -2.34 -8.13
C ILE A 81 19.44 -1.89 -7.71
N THR A 82 19.74 -1.91 -6.41
CA THR A 82 21.04 -1.48 -5.88
C THR A 82 22.17 -2.38 -6.38
N GLU A 83 21.92 -3.68 -6.50
CA GLU A 83 22.90 -4.65 -6.99
C GLU A 83 23.11 -4.62 -8.51
N ASN A 84 22.09 -4.20 -9.29
CA ASN A 84 22.08 -4.45 -10.74
C ASN A 84 22.04 -3.19 -11.65
N CYS A 85 21.95 -1.94 -11.15
CA CYS A 85 21.59 -0.77 -11.98
C CYS A 85 22.52 0.47 -12.08
#